data_AF-A0A3A4RWZ6-F1
#
_entry.id   AF-A0A3A4RWZ6-F1
#
_cell.length_a   1.000
_cell.length_b   1.000
_cell.length_c   1.000
_cell.angle_alpha   90.00
_cell.angle_beta   90.00
_cell.angle_gamma   90.00
#
_symmetry.space_group_name_H-M   'P 1'
#
loop_
_entity.id
_entity.type
_entity.pdbx_description
1 polymer ?
#
loop_
_entity_poly.entity_id
_entity_poly.type
_entity_poly.pdbx_seq_one_letter_code
_entity_poly.pdbx_strand_id
1 'polypeptide(L)'
;MTEVEAILKSGKSSRDESVAPVLEQEIREAEAVLGIAFPASYCEFMELGGLDELRFTHRILRPSEVVEAKRYTGAAPIVPFADDGCGGLFGWADSAEVEPTVVMWDHEESSLVQVAPSFTVWLARARF
;
A
#
# COMPACT_ATOMS: atom_id res chain seq x y z
N MET A 1 -17.26 -9.64 7.57
CA MET A 1 -17.13 -8.26 7.05
C MET A 1 -15.91 -7.69 7.72
N THR A 2 -14.82 -7.62 6.98
CA THR A 2 -13.54 -7.10 7.48
C THR A 2 -13.55 -5.57 7.50
N GLU A 3 -12.55 -4.99 8.17
CA GLU A 3 -12.38 -3.53 8.22
C GLU A 3 -12.11 -2.97 6.81
N VAL A 4 -11.33 -3.69 5.99
CA VAL A 4 -11.06 -3.35 4.60
C VAL A 4 -12.36 -3.34 3.79
N GLU A 5 -13.14 -4.43 3.80
CA GLU A 5 -14.43 -4.50 3.10
C GLU A 5 -15.39 -3.36 3.49
N ALA A 6 -15.39 -2.96 4.76
CA ALA A 6 -16.21 -1.85 5.25
C ALA A 6 -15.75 -0.50 4.67
N ILE A 7 -14.44 -0.24 4.66
CA ILE A 7 -13.85 0.97 4.08
C ILE A 7 -14.15 1.03 2.57
N LEU A 8 -13.95 -0.07 1.86
CA LEU A 8 -14.26 -0.20 0.42
C LEU A 8 -15.73 0.12 0.12
N LYS A 9 -16.66 -0.49 0.86
CA LYS A 9 -18.11 -0.28 0.64
C LYS A 9 -18.58 1.14 0.98
N SER A 10 -17.95 1.79 1.96
CA SER A 10 -18.36 3.11 2.44
C SER A 10 -18.04 4.27 1.48
N GLY A 11 -17.17 4.03 0.49
CA GLY A 11 -16.73 5.06 -0.46
C GLY A 11 -16.68 4.60 -1.91
N LYS A 12 -17.57 3.67 -2.32
CA LYS A 12 -17.59 3.16 -3.69
C LYS A 12 -17.86 4.27 -4.71
N SER A 13 -16.88 4.52 -5.58
CA SER A 13 -17.00 5.41 -6.74
C SER A 13 -17.31 4.59 -8.00
N SER A 14 -17.88 5.21 -9.03
CA SER A 14 -18.16 4.54 -10.31
C SER A 14 -16.90 4.03 -11.05
N ARG A 15 -15.69 4.40 -10.60
CA ARG A 15 -14.42 3.91 -11.15
C ARG A 15 -14.04 2.51 -10.63
N ASP A 16 -14.56 2.14 -9.47
CA ASP A 16 -14.18 0.92 -8.73
C ASP A 16 -14.67 -0.36 -9.43
N GLU A 17 -15.68 -0.27 -10.31
CA GLU A 17 -16.21 -1.42 -11.06
C GLU A 17 -15.32 -1.83 -12.26
N SER A 18 -14.31 -1.04 -12.60
CA SER A 18 -13.48 -1.25 -13.80
C SER A 18 -12.09 -1.83 -13.51
N VAL A 19 -11.71 -1.94 -12.23
CA VAL A 19 -10.38 -2.39 -11.82
C VAL A 19 -10.38 -3.90 -11.64
N ALA A 20 -9.53 -4.59 -12.40
CA ALA A 20 -9.35 -6.02 -12.21
C ALA A 20 -8.71 -6.28 -10.83
N PRO A 21 -9.24 -7.21 -10.03
CA PRO A 21 -8.59 -7.64 -8.79
C PRO A 21 -7.20 -8.19 -9.11
N VAL A 22 -6.25 -7.93 -8.21
CA VAL A 22 -4.89 -8.48 -8.31
C VAL A 22 -4.94 -9.96 -7.97
N LEU A 23 -4.28 -10.78 -8.77
CA LEU A 23 -4.23 -12.22 -8.52
C LEU A 23 -3.31 -12.50 -7.32
N GLU A 24 -3.70 -13.47 -6.49
CA GLU A 24 -2.88 -13.94 -5.36
C GLU A 24 -1.45 -14.34 -5.81
N GLN A 25 -1.32 -14.83 -7.04
CA GLN A 25 -0.03 -15.16 -7.64
C GLN A 25 0.89 -13.94 -7.78
N GLU A 26 0.37 -12.77 -8.17
CA GLU A 26 1.16 -11.55 -8.32
C GLU A 26 1.70 -11.06 -6.97
N ILE A 27 0.89 -11.19 -5.91
CA ILE A 27 1.30 -10.87 -4.54
C ILE A 27 2.43 -11.79 -4.11
N ARG A 28 2.25 -13.11 -4.25
CA ARG A 28 3.26 -14.10 -3.86
C ARG A 28 4.58 -13.94 -4.62
N GLU A 29 4.53 -13.58 -5.90
CA GLU A 29 5.73 -13.30 -6.69
C GLU A 29 6.48 -12.07 -6.16
N ALA A 30 5.78 -10.99 -5.83
CA ALA A 30 6.38 -9.79 -5.23
C ALA A 30 6.98 -10.07 -3.84
N GLU A 31 6.26 -10.79 -2.98
CA GLU A 31 6.75 -11.22 -1.67
C GLU A 31 8.02 -12.07 -1.79
N ALA A 32 8.05 -13.01 -2.74
CA ALA A 32 9.21 -13.86 -2.98
C ALA A 32 10.43 -13.06 -3.48
N VAL A 33 10.21 -12.05 -4.32
CA VAL A 33 11.29 -11.17 -4.81
C VAL A 33 11.82 -10.28 -3.69
N LEU A 34 10.96 -9.78 -2.82
CA LEU A 34 11.32 -8.89 -1.72
C LEU A 34 11.82 -9.62 -0.48
N GLY A 35 11.51 -10.91 -0.35
CA GLY A 35 11.79 -11.70 0.84
C GLY A 35 10.97 -11.27 2.06
N ILE A 36 9.84 -10.59 1.85
CA ILE A 36 8.99 -10.01 2.90
C ILE A 36 7.54 -10.41 2.61
N ALA A 37 6.81 -10.82 3.65
CA ALA A 37 5.37 -11.06 3.55
C ALA A 37 4.59 -9.75 3.67
N PHE A 38 3.58 -9.57 2.83
CA PHE A 38 2.74 -8.38 2.83
C PHE A 38 1.70 -8.48 3.96
N PRO A 39 1.26 -7.35 4.54
CA PRO A 39 0.22 -7.36 5.56
C PRO A 39 -1.08 -7.97 5.04
N ALA A 40 -1.75 -8.77 5.86
CA ALA A 40 -3.00 -9.44 5.46
C ALA A 40 -4.08 -8.44 5.02
N SER A 41 -4.14 -7.27 5.67
CA SER A 41 -5.05 -6.18 5.30
C SER A 41 -4.79 -5.61 3.90
N TYR A 42 -3.53 -5.58 3.45
CA TYR A 42 -3.15 -5.13 2.11
C TYR A 42 -3.52 -6.17 1.05
N CYS A 43 -3.25 -7.45 1.32
CA CYS A 43 -3.62 -8.53 0.41
C CYS A 43 -5.14 -8.58 0.19
N GLU A 44 -5.92 -8.47 1.26
CA GLU A 44 -7.38 -8.40 1.17
C GLU A 44 -7.85 -7.18 0.35
N PHE A 45 -7.23 -6.02 0.55
CA PHE A 45 -7.54 -4.81 -0.23
C PHE A 45 -7.29 -4.99 -1.72
N MET A 46 -6.21 -5.69 -2.08
CA MET A 46 -5.84 -5.99 -3.47
C MET A 46 -6.79 -6.99 -4.13
N GLU A 47 -7.18 -8.04 -3.43
CA GLU A 47 -8.16 -9.04 -3.89
C GLU A 47 -9.54 -8.42 -4.14
N LEU A 48 -9.88 -7.37 -3.39
CA LEU A 48 -11.15 -6.65 -3.52
C LEU A 48 -11.12 -5.52 -4.56
N GLY A 49 -10.00 -5.32 -5.27
CA GLY A 49 -9.90 -4.39 -6.40
C GLY A 49 -9.54 -2.95 -6.03
N GLY A 50 -8.85 -2.72 -4.91
CA GLY A 50 -8.60 -1.38 -4.36
C GLY A 50 -7.61 -0.46 -5.11
N LEU A 51 -7.03 -0.88 -6.25
CA LEU A 51 -5.89 -0.19 -6.88
C LEU A 51 -6.14 1.27 -7.31
N ASP A 52 -7.37 1.67 -7.68
CA ASP A 52 -7.70 3.06 -8.12
C ASP A 52 -8.52 3.86 -7.10
N GLU A 53 -8.57 3.43 -5.84
CA GLU A 53 -9.59 3.90 -4.89
C GLU A 53 -9.17 5.04 -3.94
N LEU A 54 -8.07 5.73 -4.22
CA LEU A 54 -7.63 6.85 -3.38
C LEU A 54 -8.01 8.21 -3.98
N ARG A 55 -8.26 9.20 -3.11
CA ARG A 55 -8.46 10.58 -3.56
C ARG A 55 -7.21 11.10 -4.29
N PHE A 56 -7.43 12.09 -5.16
CA PHE A 56 -6.56 12.78 -6.13
C PHE A 56 -5.04 12.93 -5.89
N THR A 57 -4.51 12.60 -4.71
CA THR A 57 -3.11 12.80 -4.32
C THR A 57 -2.35 11.52 -4.03
N HIS A 58 -2.98 10.34 -3.98
CA HIS A 58 -2.29 9.09 -3.69
C HIS A 58 -2.67 8.02 -4.69
N ARG A 59 -1.69 7.18 -5.08
CA ARG A 59 -1.89 6.03 -5.95
C ARG A 59 -1.37 4.78 -5.26
N ILE A 60 -2.19 3.74 -5.15
CA ILE A 60 -1.73 2.45 -4.66
C ILE A 60 -0.90 1.78 -5.77
N LEU A 61 0.26 1.27 -5.38
CA LEU A 61 1.16 0.53 -6.26
C LEU A 61 0.68 -0.91 -6.41
N ARG A 62 0.71 -1.44 -7.63
CA ARG A 62 0.59 -2.88 -7.87
C ARG A 62 1.78 -3.64 -7.28
N PRO A 63 1.67 -4.95 -6.97
CA PRO A 63 2.80 -5.71 -6.41
C PRO A 63 4.10 -5.61 -7.22
N SER A 64 4.03 -5.58 -8.55
CA SER A 64 5.19 -5.35 -9.41
C SER A 64 5.79 -3.95 -9.22
N GLU A 65 4.97 -2.93 -9.08
CA GLU A 65 5.39 -1.55 -8.81
C GLU A 65 5.96 -1.39 -7.40
N VAL A 66 5.48 -2.16 -6.41
CA VAL A 66 6.08 -2.24 -5.07
C VAL A 66 7.52 -2.72 -5.14
N VAL A 67 7.79 -3.76 -5.93
CA VAL A 67 9.14 -4.27 -6.18
C VAL A 67 10.03 -3.20 -6.82
N GLU A 68 9.51 -2.48 -7.81
CA GLU A 68 10.25 -1.39 -8.47
C GLU A 68 10.49 -0.22 -7.51
N ALA A 69 9.47 0.22 -6.77
CA ALA A 69 9.53 1.28 -5.77
C ALA A 69 10.59 0.99 -4.68
N LYS A 70 10.66 -0.25 -4.19
CA LYS A 70 11.68 -0.66 -3.22
C LYS A 70 13.10 -0.47 -3.72
N ARG A 71 13.36 -0.61 -5.04
CA ARG A 71 14.69 -0.35 -5.60
C ARG A 71 15.09 1.12 -5.48
N TYR A 72 14.13 2.04 -5.54
CA TYR A 72 14.38 3.47 -5.41
C TYR A 72 14.63 3.91 -3.96
N THR A 73 14.00 3.24 -2.98
CA THR A 73 14.25 3.54 -1.55
C THR A 73 15.56 2.95 -1.02
N GLY A 74 16.23 2.10 -1.80
CA GLY A 74 17.55 1.56 -1.49
C GLY A 74 17.55 0.78 -0.17
N ALA A 75 18.41 1.19 0.76
CA ALA A 75 18.54 0.55 2.07
C ALA A 75 17.53 1.06 3.12
N ALA A 76 16.61 1.95 2.75
CA ALA A 76 15.60 2.43 3.68
C ALA A 76 14.71 1.26 4.15
N PRO A 77 14.43 1.14 5.46
CA PRO A 77 13.64 0.05 6.04
C PRO A 77 12.14 0.28 5.83
N ILE A 78 11.74 0.34 4.56
CA ILE A 78 10.37 0.57 4.11
C ILE A 78 10.04 -0.37 2.95
N VAL A 79 8.83 -0.88 2.89
CA VAL A 79 8.26 -1.53 1.69
C VAL A 79 7.17 -0.64 1.13
N PRO A 80 7.42 0.08 0.01
CA PRO A 80 6.45 1.03 -0.54
C PRO A 80 5.20 0.35 -1.07
N PHE A 81 4.02 0.90 -0.79
CA PHE A 81 2.75 0.41 -1.34
C PHE A 81 1.90 1.52 -1.97
N ALA A 82 2.26 2.81 -1.80
CA ALA A 82 1.60 3.92 -2.47
C ALA A 82 2.58 5.06 -2.77
N ASP A 83 2.26 5.87 -3.76
CA ASP A 83 2.97 7.10 -4.12
C ASP A 83 2.06 8.33 -4.07
N ASP A 84 2.64 9.52 -3.88
CA ASP A 84 1.92 10.80 -3.86
C ASP A 84 1.92 11.56 -5.20
N GLY A 85 2.48 10.96 -6.26
CA GLY A 85 2.70 11.63 -7.56
C GLY A 85 3.76 12.74 -7.58
N CYS A 86 4.39 13.07 -6.45
CA CYS A 86 5.42 14.11 -6.27
C CYS A 86 6.77 13.55 -5.80
N GLY A 87 6.90 12.22 -5.69
CA GLY A 87 8.13 11.53 -5.29
C GLY A 87 8.15 11.04 -3.84
N GLY A 88 7.11 11.35 -3.05
CA GLY A 88 6.88 10.75 -1.75
C GLY A 88 6.34 9.33 -1.90
N LEU A 89 6.86 8.41 -1.08
CA LEU A 89 6.42 7.01 -1.05
C LEU A 89 5.86 6.68 0.33
N PHE A 90 4.67 6.08 0.36
CA PHE A 90 4.11 5.48 1.56
C PHE A 90 4.39 3.99 1.55
N GLY A 91 4.73 3.45 2.71
CA GLY A 91 5.13 2.07 2.85
C GLY A 91 4.95 1.55 4.26
N TRP A 92 5.01 0.24 4.42
CA TRP A 92 5.10 -0.38 5.73
C TRP A 92 6.55 -0.27 6.19
N ALA A 93 6.77 -0.06 7.49
CA ALA A 93 8.09 -0.26 8.06
C ALA A 93 8.53 -1.71 7.83
N ASP A 94 9.79 -1.91 7.43
CA ASP A 94 10.39 -3.24 7.27
C ASP A 94 10.62 -3.83 8.67
N SER A 95 9.62 -4.54 9.17
CA SER A 95 9.57 -5.11 10.52
C SER A 95 8.99 -6.52 10.49
N ALA A 96 9.21 -7.27 11.58
CA ALA A 96 8.63 -8.61 11.75
C ALA A 96 7.18 -8.58 12.26
N GLU A 97 6.54 -7.42 12.29
CA GLU A 97 5.16 -7.28 12.75
C GLU A 97 4.19 -7.78 11.68
N VAL A 98 3.08 -8.39 12.13
CA VAL A 98 2.02 -8.88 11.22
C VAL A 98 1.28 -7.72 10.56
N GLU A 99 1.15 -6.60 11.27
CA GLU A 99 0.56 -5.35 10.80
C GLU A 99 1.53 -4.21 11.13
N PRO A 100 2.55 -3.97 10.29
CA PRO A 100 3.54 -2.94 10.54
C PRO A 100 2.93 -1.53 10.46
N THR A 101 3.55 -0.60 11.18
CA THR A 101 3.23 0.82 11.05
C THR A 101 3.45 1.33 9.62
N VAL A 102 2.64 2.30 9.21
CA VAL A 102 2.80 2.98 7.92
C VAL A 102 3.67 4.21 8.09
N VAL A 103 4.70 4.28 7.26
CA VAL A 103 5.65 5.38 7.17
C VAL A 103 5.57 6.04 5.80
N MET A 104 5.90 7.31 5.74
CA MET A 104 6.19 8.04 4.51
C MET A 104 7.71 8.18 4.41
N TRP A 105 8.27 7.80 3.26
CA TRP A 105 9.63 8.11 2.89
C TRP A 105 9.67 9.47 2.22
N ASP A 106 10.34 10.41 2.88
CA ASP A 106 10.67 11.72 2.34
C ASP A 106 11.96 11.58 1.52
N HIS A 107 11.83 11.74 0.20
CA HIS A 107 12.97 11.62 -0.72
C HIS A 107 13.92 12.82 -0.65
N GLU A 108 13.45 13.99 -0.20
CA GLU A 108 14.28 15.19 -0.06
C GLU A 108 15.16 15.09 1.18
N GLU A 109 14.60 14.66 2.31
CA GLU A 109 15.32 14.50 3.58
C GLU A 109 15.93 13.10 3.76
N SER A 110 15.60 12.15 2.89
CA SER A 110 15.96 10.72 3.03
C SER A 110 15.56 10.16 4.41
N SER A 111 14.39 10.56 4.90
CA SER A 111 13.91 10.24 6.24
C SER A 111 12.59 9.44 6.18
N LEU A 112 12.28 8.74 7.28
CA LEU A 112 11.02 8.02 7.45
C LEU A 112 10.19 8.70 8.53
N VAL A 113 8.95 9.05 8.17
CA VAL A 113 7.99 9.67 9.08
C VAL A 113 6.81 8.73 9.28
N GLN A 114 6.52 8.35 10.52
CA GLN A 114 5.32 7.55 10.81
C GLN A 114 4.06 8.37 10.53
N VAL A 115 3.17 7.85 9.69
CA VAL A 115 1.92 8.54 9.29
C VAL A 115 0.66 7.80 9.76
N ALA A 116 0.74 6.50 10.02
CA ALA A 116 -0.36 5.73 10.60
C ALA A 116 0.14 4.50 11.39
N PRO A 117 -0.64 3.99 12.35
CA PRO A 117 -0.31 2.78 13.09
C PRO A 117 -0.51 1.48 12.30
N SER A 118 -1.30 1.49 11.21
CA SER A 118 -1.54 0.32 10.36
C SER A 118 -2.01 0.75 8.96
N PHE A 119 -2.03 -0.19 8.01
CA PHE A 119 -2.55 0.03 6.66
C PHE A 119 -4.02 0.43 6.67
N THR A 120 -4.88 -0.24 7.45
CA THR A 120 -6.31 0.09 7.53
C THR A 120 -6.58 1.50 8.03
N VAL A 121 -5.81 1.96 9.03
CA VAL A 121 -5.92 3.33 9.56
C VAL A 121 -5.44 4.37 8.54
N TRP A 122 -4.36 4.07 7.80
CA TRP A 122 -3.92 4.92 6.70
C TRP A 122 -4.97 4.99 5.60
N LEU A 123 -5.51 3.86 5.18
CA LEU A 123 -6.52 3.76 4.12
C LEU A 123 -7.79 4.55 4.47
N ALA A 124 -8.27 4.45 5.71
CA ALA A 124 -9.41 5.21 6.19
C ALA A 124 -9.17 6.73 6.08
N ARG A 125 -7.96 7.21 6.41
CA ARG A 125 -7.59 8.64 6.29
C ARG A 125 -7.36 9.08 4.84
N ALA A 126 -6.83 8.21 4.01
CA ALA A 126 -6.54 8.51 2.61
C ALA A 126 -7.83 8.56 1.75
N ARG A 127 -8.89 7.87 2.19
CA ARG A 127 -10.19 7.83 1.49
C ARG A 127 -11.17 8.93 1.93
N PHE A 128 -11.21 9.27 3.23
CA PHE A 128 -12.16 10.24 3.82
C PHE A 128 -11.57 11.62 4.06
#